data_AF-A0A950C158-F1
#
_entry.id   AF-A0A950C158-F1
#
_cell.length_a   1.000
_cell.length_b   1.000
_cell.length_c   1.000
_cell.angle_alpha   90.00
_cell.angle_beta   90.00
_cell.angle_gamma   90.00
#
_symmetry.space_group_name_H-M   'P 1'
#
loop_
_entity.id
_entity.type
_entity.pdbx_description
1 polymer ?
#
loop_
_entity_poly.entity_id
_entity_poly.type
_entity_poly.pdbx_seq_one_letter_code
_entity_poly.pdbx_strand_id
1 'polypeptide(L)'
;VINLVRQEITSARAEALAARNQIEIARSELASAENGLREDTERSRNNLGRPIEVLNSLSLLGGARVNVIAALLRYDQAQFRLFVALGSPPPPLEPPQENLPPPPVTTPLHTPLPVAGHPFKLGFE
;
A
#
# COMPACT_ATOMS: atom_id res chain seq x y z
N VAL A 1 -14.30 -20.93 -7.33
CA VAL A 1 -13.87 -19.61 -7.85
C VAL A 1 -14.42 -18.44 -7.02
N ILE A 2 -15.74 -18.28 -6.85
CA ILE A 2 -16.34 -17.16 -6.09
C ILE A 2 -15.77 -17.00 -4.65
N ASN A 3 -15.58 -18.10 -3.93
CA ASN A 3 -15.03 -18.04 -2.57
C ASN A 3 -13.57 -17.57 -2.53
N LEU A 4 -12.78 -17.88 -3.56
CA LEU A 4 -11.38 -17.44 -3.68
C LEU A 4 -11.31 -15.92 -3.90
N VAL A 5 -12.10 -15.40 -4.85
CA VAL A 5 -12.18 -13.96 -5.13
C VAL A 5 -12.65 -13.19 -3.88
N ARG A 6 -13.66 -13.69 -3.17
CA ARG A 6 -14.13 -13.06 -1.93
C ARG A 6 -13.04 -13.03 -0.85
N GLN A 7 -12.27 -14.10 -0.74
CA GLN A 7 -11.16 -14.18 0.20
C GLN A 7 -10.06 -13.18 -0.16
N GLU A 8 -9.65 -13.10 -1.42
CA GLU A 8 -8.62 -12.17 -1.91
C GLU A 8 -9.01 -10.70 -1.68
N ILE A 9 -10.27 -10.34 -1.98
CA ILE A 9 -10.77 -8.99 -1.74
C ILE A 9 -10.77 -8.67 -0.24
N THR A 10 -11.22 -9.62 0.59
CA THR A 10 -11.32 -9.42 2.03
C THR A 10 -9.94 -9.31 2.67
N SER A 11 -8.98 -10.14 2.27
CA SER A 11 -7.61 -10.09 2.78
C SER A 11 -6.90 -8.79 2.36
N ALA A 12 -6.95 -8.43 1.07
CA ALA A 12 -6.32 -7.21 0.57
C ALA A 12 -6.92 -5.95 1.23
N ARG A 13 -8.24 -5.92 1.43
CA ARG A 13 -8.90 -4.83 2.15
C ARG A 13 -8.49 -4.77 3.62
N ALA A 14 -8.43 -5.91 4.31
CA ALA A 14 -8.01 -5.96 5.71
C ALA A 14 -6.55 -5.50 5.88
N GLU A 15 -5.66 -5.97 5.01
CA GLU A 15 -4.24 -5.57 4.98
C GLU A 15 -4.09 -4.07 4.75
N ALA A 16 -4.84 -3.49 3.81
CA ALA A 16 -4.77 -2.06 3.54
C ALA A 16 -5.27 -1.21 4.71
N LEU A 17 -6.34 -1.64 5.39
CA LEU A 17 -6.83 -0.95 6.60
C LEU A 17 -5.83 -1.05 7.75
N ALA A 18 -5.22 -2.22 7.95
CA ALA A 18 -4.19 -2.42 8.96
C ALA A 18 -2.95 -1.56 8.69
N ALA A 19 -2.47 -1.53 7.45
CA ALA A 19 -1.34 -0.71 7.03
C ALA A 19 -1.63 0.80 7.18
N ARG A 20 -2.88 1.23 6.92
CA ARG A 20 -3.30 2.61 7.19
C ARG A 20 -3.18 2.98 8.66
N ASN A 21 -3.59 2.09 9.57
CA ASN A 21 -3.42 2.33 11.00
C ASN A 21 -1.93 2.36 11.39
N GLN A 22 -1.10 1.53 10.77
CA GLN A 22 0.35 1.54 11.00
C GLN A 22 1.01 2.86 10.57
N ILE A 23 0.53 3.51 9.50
CA ILE A 23 1.00 4.84 9.11
C ILE A 23 0.79 5.85 10.24
N GLU A 24 -0.39 5.86 10.86
CA GLU A 24 -0.69 6.80 11.95
C GLU A 24 0.17 6.53 13.19
N ILE A 25 0.41 5.26 13.52
CA ILE A 25 1.34 4.88 14.60
C ILE A 25 2.76 5.35 14.29
N ALA A 26 3.26 5.09 13.08
CA ALA A 26 4.62 5.48 12.67
C ALA A 26 4.79 7.00 12.63
N ARG A 27 3.75 7.75 12.26
CA ARG A 27 3.75 9.22 12.33
C ARG A 27 3.82 9.72 13.77
N SER A 28 3.06 9.11 14.68
CA SER A 28 3.13 9.43 16.10
C SER A 28 4.53 9.12 16.67
N GLU A 29 5.10 7.97 16.30
CA GLU A 29 6.47 7.58 16.69
C GLU A 29 7.49 8.62 16.19
N LEU A 30 7.38 9.05 14.92
CA LEU A 30 8.23 10.09 14.35
C LEU A 30 8.13 11.40 15.12
N ALA A 31 6.91 11.87 15.41
CA ALA A 31 6.70 13.10 16.18
C ALA A 31 7.29 13.00 17.60
N SER A 32 7.16 11.83 18.26
CA SER A 32 7.78 11.57 19.55
C SER A 32 9.31 11.57 19.47
N ALA A 33 9.89 10.95 18.44
CA ALA A 33 11.34 10.90 18.25
C ALA A 33 11.94 12.29 17.94
N GLU A 34 11.25 13.11 17.15
CA GLU A 34 11.65 14.50 16.88
C GLU A 34 11.67 15.35 18.17
N ASN A 35 10.62 15.21 18.99
CA ASN A 35 10.57 15.88 20.29
C ASN A 35 11.66 15.39 21.24
N GLY A 36 11.88 14.08 21.34
CA GLY A 36 12.93 13.50 22.17
C GLY A 36 14.32 13.99 21.78
N LEU A 37 14.65 14.02 20.48
CA LEU A 37 15.93 14.56 20.01
C LEU A 37 16.10 16.04 20.36
N ARG A 38 15.05 16.85 20.18
CA ARG A 38 15.06 18.26 20.54
C ARG A 38 15.32 18.45 22.04
N GLU A 39 14.63 17.71 22.89
CA GLU A 39 14.75 17.80 24.35
C GLU A 39 16.11 17.32 24.85
N ASP A 40 16.62 16.20 24.36
CA ASP A 40 17.94 15.68 24.73
C ASP A 40 19.06 16.62 24.28
N THR A 41 18.91 17.24 23.11
CA THR A 41 19.86 18.24 22.61
C THR A 41 19.89 19.47 23.53
N GLU A 42 18.73 20.00 23.91
CA GLU A 42 18.64 21.13 24.83
C GLU A 42 19.18 20.79 26.23
N ARG A 43 18.85 19.61 26.77
CA ARG A 43 19.40 19.14 28.06
C ARG A 43 20.91 18.99 27.99
N SER A 44 21.44 18.38 26.94
CA SER A 44 22.89 18.20 26.78
C SER A 44 23.62 19.54 26.66
N ARG A 45 23.06 20.54 25.97
CA ARG A 45 23.63 21.90 25.87
C ARG A 45 23.71 22.60 27.23
N ASN A 46 22.73 22.36 28.09
CA ASN A 46 22.67 22.92 29.43
C ASN A 46 23.43 22.10 30.49
N ASN A 47 24.20 21.08 30.09
CA ASN A 47 24.86 20.12 30.99
C ASN A 47 23.90 19.35 31.92
N LEU A 48 22.63 19.21 31.52
CA LEU A 48 21.56 18.48 32.24
C LEU A 48 21.28 17.10 31.64
N GLY A 49 22.04 16.69 30.62
CA GLY A 49 21.92 15.42 29.91
C GLY A 49 23.29 14.94 29.42
N ARG A 50 23.37 13.65 29.08
CA ARG A 50 24.61 13.04 28.59
C ARG A 50 24.63 13.06 27.06
N PRO A 51 25.76 13.35 26.40
CA PRO A 51 25.84 13.33 24.93
C PRO A 51 25.40 12.01 24.28
N ILE A 52 25.51 10.89 25.00
CA ILE A 52 25.04 9.58 24.52
C ILE A 52 23.51 9.52 24.35
N GLU A 53 22.75 10.30 25.12
CA GLU A 53 21.29 10.39 24.99
C GLU A 53 20.91 11.05 23.66
N VAL A 54 21.64 12.09 23.24
CA VAL A 54 21.47 12.74 21.92
C VAL A 54 21.74 11.77 20.77
N LEU A 55 22.80 10.96 20.89
CA LEU A 55 23.10 9.93 19.88
C LEU A 55 22.01 8.85 19.83
N ASN A 56 21.48 8.46 20.99
CA ASN A 56 20.37 7.51 21.07
C ASN A 56 19.09 8.08 20.44
N SER A 57 18.69 9.30 20.78
CA SER A 57 17.50 9.94 20.19
C SER A 57 17.66 10.22 18.70
N LEU A 58 18.88 10.51 18.22
CA LEU A 58 19.16 10.59 16.80
C LEU A 58 18.96 9.24 16.09
N SER A 59 19.41 8.14 16.70
CA SER A 59 19.17 6.79 16.18
C SER A 59 17.68 6.44 16.14
N LEU A 60 16.93 6.80 17.19
CA LEU A 60 15.47 6.62 17.25
C LEU A 60 14.75 7.42 16.16
N LEU A 61 15.15 8.68 15.94
CA LEU A 61 14.62 9.50 14.85
C LEU A 61 14.90 8.88 13.47
N GLY A 62 16.11 8.37 13.26
CA GLY A 62 16.47 7.64 12.05
C GLY A 62 15.57 6.42 11.82
N GLY A 63 15.36 5.61 12.86
CA GLY A 63 14.45 4.46 12.82
C GLY A 63 13.00 4.85 12.51
N ALA A 64 12.47 5.86 13.21
CA ALA A 64 11.09 6.31 13.04
C ALA A 64 10.81 6.81 11.61
N ARG A 65 11.78 7.49 10.99
CA ARG A 65 11.67 7.91 9.57
C ARG A 65 11.56 6.72 8.62
N VAL A 66 12.40 5.69 8.83
CA VAL A 66 12.33 4.46 8.05
C VAL A 66 10.99 3.74 8.27
N ASN A 67 10.48 3.73 9.50
CA ASN A 67 9.20 3.11 9.83
C ASN A 67 8.03 3.77 9.09
N VAL A 68 8.02 5.11 8.97
CA VAL A 68 7.00 5.83 8.19
C VAL A 68 7.03 5.42 6.72
N ILE A 69 8.23 5.39 6.11
CA ILE A 69 8.39 4.98 4.70
C ILE A 69 7.93 3.53 4.50
N ALA A 70 8.32 2.63 5.42
CA ALA A 70 7.92 1.23 5.35
C ALA A 70 6.41 1.04 5.51
N ALA A 71 5.76 1.82 6.38
CA ALA A 71 4.30 1.78 6.57
C ALA A 71 3.55 2.27 5.32
N LEU A 72 4.03 3.35 4.70
CA LEU A 72 3.48 3.85 3.42
C LEU A 72 3.62 2.80 2.31
N LEU A 73 4.82 2.22 2.16
CA LEU A 73 5.05 1.19 1.15
C LEU A 73 4.13 -0.03 1.33
N ARG A 74 3.92 -0.49 2.56
CA ARG A 74 2.99 -1.59 2.86
C ARG A 74 1.55 -1.24 2.51
N TYR A 75 1.13 -0.01 2.81
CA TYR A 75 -0.21 0.47 2.46
C TYR A 75 -0.42 0.52 0.95
N ASP A 76 0.52 1.08 0.20
CA ASP A 76 0.45 1.17 -1.26
C ASP A 76 0.39 -0.22 -1.90
N GLN A 77 1.24 -1.14 -1.45
CA GLN A 77 1.21 -2.53 -1.92
C GLN A 77 -0.12 -3.22 -1.65
N ALA A 78 -0.72 -3.00 -0.47
CA ALA A 78 -2.03 -3.57 -0.13
C ALA A 78 -3.17 -2.94 -0.94
N GLN A 79 -3.12 -1.62 -1.19
CA GLN A 79 -4.05 -0.93 -2.08
C GLN A 79 -3.97 -1.47 -3.52
N PHE A 80 -2.75 -1.68 -4.05
CA PHE A 80 -2.57 -2.26 -5.39
C PHE A 80 -3.13 -3.68 -5.48
N ARG A 81 -2.88 -4.53 -4.48
CA ARG A 81 -3.49 -5.87 -4.41
C ARG A 81 -5.01 -5.80 -4.41
N LEU A 82 -5.59 -4.84 -3.67
CA LEU A 82 -7.04 -4.64 -3.63
C LEU A 82 -7.59 -4.21 -4.99
N PHE A 83 -6.94 -3.29 -5.70
CA PHE A 83 -7.35 -2.90 -7.06
C PHE A 83 -7.38 -4.10 -8.01
N VAL A 84 -6.29 -4.90 -8.01
CA VAL A 84 -6.20 -6.12 -8.82
C VAL A 84 -7.32 -7.11 -8.46
N ALA A 85 -7.58 -7.33 -7.17
CA ALA A 85 -8.63 -8.23 -6.70
C ALA A 85 -10.06 -7.78 -7.08
N LEU A 86 -10.27 -6.47 -7.22
CA LEU A 86 -11.54 -5.89 -7.69
C LEU A 86 -11.70 -5.96 -9.22
N GLY A 87 -10.67 -6.39 -9.95
CA GLY A 87 -10.67 -6.41 -11.41
C GLY A 87 -10.49 -5.02 -12.04
N SER A 88 -10.05 -4.03 -11.25
CA SER A 88 -9.74 -2.68 -11.72
C SER A 88 -8.22 -2.53 -11.86
N PRO A 89 -7.71 -1.98 -12.97
CA PRO A 89 -6.30 -1.64 -13.03
C PRO A 89 -5.99 -0.63 -11.91
N PRO A 90 -4.85 -0.76 -11.21
CA PRO A 90 -4.44 0.25 -10.24
C PRO A 90 -4.28 1.61 -10.95
N PRO A 91 -4.51 2.73 -10.24
CA PRO A 91 -4.38 4.05 -10.85
C PRO A 91 -2.98 4.21 -11.44
N PRO A 92 -2.85 4.83 -12.62
CA PRO A 92 -1.54 5.11 -13.21
C PRO A 92 -0.72 5.99 -12.27
N LEU A 93 0.61 5.82 -12.30
CA LEU A 93 1.54 6.58 -11.47
C LEU A 93 1.58 8.08 -11.86
N GLU A 94 1.21 8.40 -13.09
CA GLU A 94 1.09 9.76 -13.59
C GLU A 94 -0.32 10.31 -13.33
N PRO A 95 -0.44 11.61 -12.97
CA PRO A 95 -1.74 12.25 -12.82
C PRO A 95 -2.52 12.13 -14.14
N PRO A 96 -3.87 11.98 -14.10
CA PRO A 96 -4.67 11.87 -15.30
C PRO A 96 -4.39 13.07 -16.20
N GLN A 97 -3.89 12.83 -17.41
CA GLN A 97 -3.95 13.84 -18.45
C GLN A 97 -5.43 14.16 -18.65
N GLU A 98 -5.79 15.44 -18.56
CA GLU A 98 -7.18 15.96 -18.55
C GLU A 98 -8.00 15.52 -19.79
N ASN A 99 -7.31 15.00 -20.82
CA ASN A 99 -7.87 14.54 -22.09
C ASN A 99 -7.64 13.04 -22.36
N LEU A 100 -7.65 12.18 -21.34
CA LEU A 100 -7.66 10.74 -21.58
C LEU A 100 -9.07 10.26 -21.98
N PRO A 101 -9.20 9.40 -23.01
CA PRO A 101 -10.45 8.68 -23.21
C PRO A 101 -10.77 7.91 -21.92
N PRO A 102 -12.07 7.79 -21.54
CA PRO A 102 -12.44 7.10 -20.31
C PRO A 102 -11.78 5.72 -20.28
N PRO A 103 -11.25 5.29 -19.12
CA PRO A 103 -10.66 3.96 -19.02
C PRO A 103 -11.69 2.96 -19.54
N PRO A 104 -11.29 1.93 -20.30
CA PRO A 104 -12.22 0.88 -20.68
C PRO A 104 -12.74 0.27 -19.38
N VAL A 105 -13.94 0.70 -18.97
CA VAL A 105 -14.75 0.00 -17.99
C VAL A 105 -14.82 -1.40 -18.56
N THR A 106 -14.21 -2.34 -17.85
CA THR A 106 -14.20 -3.75 -18.24
C THR A 106 -15.63 -4.09 -18.60
N THR A 107 -15.89 -4.20 -19.91
CA THR A 107 -17.17 -4.66 -20.38
C THR A 107 -17.31 -6.02 -19.71
N PRO A 108 -18.36 -6.26 -18.90
CA PRO A 108 -18.58 -7.59 -18.35
C PRO A 108 -18.46 -8.56 -19.52
N LEU A 109 -17.70 -9.64 -19.33
CA LEU A 109 -17.46 -10.66 -20.35
C LEU A 109 -18.79 -11.37 -20.67
N HIS A 110 -19.70 -10.67 -21.33
CA HIS A 110 -20.94 -11.20 -21.88
C HIS A 110 -20.63 -11.62 -23.30
N THR A 111 -19.91 -12.73 -23.40
CA THR A 111 -20.11 -13.76 -24.42
C THR A 111 -19.12 -14.90 -24.12
N PRO A 112 -19.54 -16.18 -24.23
CA PRO A 112 -18.59 -17.28 -24.16
C PRO A 112 -17.56 -17.11 -25.28
N LEU A 113 -16.28 -17.23 -24.94
CA LEU A 113 -15.18 -17.21 -25.90
C LEU A 113 -15.45 -18.27 -26.99
N PRO A 114 -15.47 -17.90 -28.29
CA PRO A 114 -15.59 -18.90 -29.34
C PRO A 114 -14.33 -19.77 -29.35
N VAL A 115 -14.50 -21.05 -29.05
CA VAL A 115 -13.46 -22.07 -29.30
C VAL A 115 -13.34 -22.26 -30.80
N ALA A 116 -12.43 -21.52 -31.44
CA ALA A 116 -12.03 -21.77 -32.82
C ALA A 116 -10.82 -22.71 -32.80
N GLY A 117 -11.02 -24.01 -33.08
CA GLY A 117 -9.87 -24.90 -33.16
C GLY A 117 -10.06 -26.39 -33.47
N HIS A 118 -11.25 -27.00 -33.43
CA HIS A 118 -11.40 -28.43 -33.74
C HIS A 118 -12.56 -28.71 -34.71
N PRO A 119 -12.31 -29.31 -35.89
CA PRO A 119 -13.37 -29.79 -36.75
C PRO A 119 -13.88 -31.14 -36.22
N PHE A 120 -14.89 -31.13 -35.34
CA PHE A 120 -15.72 -32.31 -35.16
C PHE A 120 -16.78 -32.31 -36.27
N LYS A 121 -16.57 -33.14 -37.30
CA LYS A 121 -17.65 -33.53 -38.21
C LYS A 121 -18.58 -34.48 -37.44
N LEU A 122 -19.77 -34.03 -37.04
CA LEU A 122 -20.90 -34.94 -36.87
C LEU A 122 -21.54 -35.13 -38.24
N GLY A 123 -21.27 -36.27 -38.86
CA GLY A 123 -22.12 -36.78 -39.93
C GLY A 123 -23.46 -37.19 -39.32
N PHE A 124 -24.54 -36.73 -39.93
CA PHE A 124 -25.84 -37.37 -39.86
C PHE A 124 -26.19 -37.80 -41.29
N GLU A 125 -25.92 -39.07 -41.59
CA GLU A 125 -26.86 -40.07 -42.12
C GLU A 125 -26.33 -41.47 -41.75
#